data_AF-A0A5B9MCG0-F1
#
_entry.id   AF-A0A5B9MCG0-F1
#
_cell.length_a   1.000
_cell.length_b   1.000
_cell.length_c   1.000
_cell.angle_alpha   90.00
_cell.angle_beta   90.00
_cell.angle_gamma   90.00
#
_symmetry.space_group_name_H-M   'P 1'
#
loop_
_entity.id
_entity.type
_entity.pdbx_description
1 polymer ?
#
loop_
_entity_poly.entity_id
_entity_poly.type
_entity_poly.pdbx_seq_one_letter_code
_entity_poly.pdbx_strand_id
1 'polypeptide(L)'
;MSINLRRIGVNTFVTETSRRQGKVVQRHVGSYTNPFVRFIYRKSQLTKTLARGLRNETAAIRQECRLIEQTMLQLESLAKHFFVFLRLAVTRFQEPSPMSKPDSPGQATQHAATKPDREHIDEALRVLPAKHAFGKLCRQADAGDPEAIRRLDELIEQAPEILESMADLIRFAKQAVLRGISRESVVFSKAMTAKLQVLEDRIKADHVEDPILDMMAEIVAISHLDAMRCALLALNGHESKTDADHIQRLVDRSVRRFVGIQQNYQRLAWQSKSRRAVARSRKTK
;
A
#
# COMPACT_ATOMS: atom_id res chain seq x y z
N MET A 1 -24.01 -27.81 -18.29
CA MET A 1 -25.48 -27.98 -18.38
C MET A 1 -26.12 -26.64 -18.09
N SER A 2 -27.12 -26.21 -18.87
CA SER A 2 -27.83 -24.95 -18.66
C SER A 2 -29.33 -25.12 -18.85
N ILE A 3 -30.13 -24.62 -17.92
CA ILE A 3 -31.59 -24.66 -18.00
C ILE A 3 -32.12 -23.27 -18.39
N ASN A 4 -32.95 -23.21 -19.42
CA ASN A 4 -33.46 -21.96 -20.00
C ASN A 4 -34.97 -22.04 -20.25
N LEU A 5 -35.65 -20.90 -20.19
CA LEU A 5 -37.04 -20.78 -20.65
C LEU A 5 -37.07 -20.63 -22.17
N ARG A 6 -38.00 -21.34 -22.80
CA ARG A 6 -38.32 -21.20 -24.22
C ARG A 6 -39.82 -20.92 -24.34
N ARG A 7 -40.15 -19.83 -25.02
CA ARG A 7 -41.54 -19.48 -25.34
C ARG A 7 -41.88 -20.03 -26.72
N ILE A 8 -43.00 -20.74 -26.83
CA ILE A 8 -43.54 -21.24 -28.10
C ILE A 8 -45.02 -20.87 -28.11
N GLY A 9 -45.36 -19.84 -28.88
CA GLY A 9 -46.68 -19.21 -28.85
C GLY A 9 -47.01 -18.62 -27.48
N VAL A 10 -48.15 -19.02 -26.91
CA VAL A 10 -48.62 -18.58 -25.58
C VAL A 10 -47.95 -19.37 -24.45
N ASN A 11 -47.44 -20.57 -24.75
CA ASN A 11 -46.90 -21.48 -23.75
C ASN A 11 -45.41 -21.24 -23.48
N THR A 12 -45.02 -21.38 -22.22
CA THR A 12 -43.63 -21.28 -21.77
C THR A 12 -43.16 -22.62 -21.26
N PHE A 13 -42.02 -23.07 -21.77
CA PHE A 13 -41.43 -24.36 -21.46
C PHE A 13 -40.02 -24.22 -20.92
N VAL A 14 -39.62 -25.14 -20.06
CA VAL A 14 -38.25 -25.25 -19.57
C VAL A 14 -37.51 -26.26 -20.43
N THR A 15 -36.34 -25.85 -20.91
CA THR A 15 -35.43 -26.71 -21.68
C THR A 15 -34.08 -26.79 -20.99
N GLU A 16 -33.45 -27.96 -21.09
CA GLU A 16 -32.13 -28.23 -20.57
C GLU A 16 -31.17 -28.43 -21.75
N THR A 17 -30.07 -27.70 -21.75
CA THR A 17 -29.00 -27.86 -22.74
C THR A 17 -27.77 -28.47 -22.07
N SER A 18 -27.26 -29.57 -22.59
CA SER A 18 -26.06 -30.26 -22.11
C SER A 18 -25.13 -30.61 -23.27
N ARG A 19 -23.83 -30.77 -22.99
CA ARG A 19 -22.89 -31.34 -23.97
C ARG A 19 -22.73 -32.83 -23.67
N ARG A 20 -22.97 -33.67 -24.65
CA ARG A 20 -22.77 -35.13 -24.59
C ARG A 20 -21.93 -35.54 -25.80
N GLN A 21 -20.80 -36.20 -25.57
CA GLN A 21 -19.88 -36.65 -26.64
C GLN A 21 -19.51 -35.52 -27.64
N GLY A 22 -19.20 -34.32 -27.14
CA GLY A 22 -18.83 -33.17 -27.98
C GLY A 22 -20.00 -32.45 -28.67
N LYS A 23 -21.21 -33.02 -28.71
CA LYS A 23 -22.40 -32.40 -29.30
C LYS A 23 -23.26 -31.69 -28.27
N VAL A 24 -23.86 -30.57 -28.65
CA VAL A 24 -24.84 -29.84 -27.82
C VAL A 24 -26.20 -30.48 -28.01
N VAL A 25 -26.78 -31.01 -26.93
CA VAL A 25 -28.09 -31.65 -26.91
C VAL A 25 -29.04 -30.80 -26.07
N GLN A 26 -30.21 -30.50 -26.62
CA GLN A 26 -31.28 -29.80 -25.91
C GLN A 26 -32.43 -30.78 -25.63
N ARG A 27 -32.82 -30.88 -24.36
CA ARG A 27 -33.91 -31.71 -23.87
C ARG A 27 -35.04 -30.84 -23.36
N HIS A 28 -36.27 -31.22 -23.69
CA HIS A 28 -37.46 -30.63 -23.09
C HIS A 28 -37.67 -31.17 -21.67
N VAL A 29 -37.80 -30.27 -20.70
CA VAL A 29 -38.02 -30.64 -19.28
C VAL A 29 -39.51 -30.65 -18.96
N GLY A 30 -40.26 -29.68 -19.49
CA GLY A 30 -41.72 -29.61 -19.33
C GLY A 30 -42.26 -28.18 -19.37
N SER A 31 -43.56 -28.04 -19.18
CA SER A 31 -44.24 -26.74 -19.08
C SER A 31 -43.82 -25.98 -17.81
N TYR A 32 -43.61 -24.67 -17.93
CA TYR A 32 -43.34 -23.79 -16.79
C TYR A 32 -44.55 -23.62 -15.86
N THR A 33 -45.76 -23.93 -16.33
CA THR A 33 -46.96 -23.95 -15.48
C THR A 33 -46.93 -25.08 -14.45
N ASN A 34 -46.17 -26.15 -14.70
CA ASN A 34 -45.98 -27.22 -13.73
C ASN A 34 -45.09 -26.73 -12.56
N PRO A 35 -45.54 -26.81 -11.30
CA PRO A 35 -44.82 -26.28 -10.15
C PRO A 35 -43.45 -26.94 -9.94
N PHE A 36 -43.29 -28.23 -10.24
CA PHE A 36 -42.01 -28.92 -10.12
C PHE A 36 -41.00 -28.44 -11.17
N VAL A 37 -41.46 -28.28 -12.42
CA VAL A 37 -40.62 -27.75 -13.51
C VAL A 37 -40.21 -26.31 -13.24
N ARG A 38 -41.15 -25.50 -12.71
CA ARG A 38 -40.88 -24.12 -12.26
C ARG A 38 -39.85 -24.08 -11.13
N PHE A 39 -39.93 -24.99 -10.16
CA PHE A 39 -38.94 -25.11 -9.09
C PHE A 39 -37.54 -25.46 -9.63
N ILE A 40 -37.43 -26.44 -10.53
CA ILE A 40 -36.15 -26.80 -11.16
C ILE A 40 -35.52 -25.60 -11.88
N TYR A 41 -36.33 -24.86 -12.66
CA TYR A 41 -35.86 -23.64 -13.32
C TYR A 41 -35.37 -22.59 -12.31
N ARG A 42 -36.18 -22.29 -11.28
CA ARG A 42 -35.83 -21.30 -10.24
C ARG A 42 -34.57 -21.69 -9.48
N LYS A 43 -34.41 -22.96 -9.10
CA LYS A 43 -33.19 -23.48 -8.48
C LYS A 43 -31.98 -23.26 -9.40
N SER A 44 -32.09 -23.59 -10.68
CA SER A 44 -31.00 -23.37 -11.64
C SER A 44 -30.64 -21.89 -11.81
N GLN A 45 -31.64 -21.00 -11.84
CA GLN A 45 -31.40 -19.56 -11.88
C GLN A 45 -30.70 -19.08 -10.62
N LEU A 46 -31.15 -19.53 -9.44
CA LEU A 46 -30.53 -19.18 -8.16
C LEU A 46 -29.06 -19.64 -8.09
N THR A 47 -28.77 -20.86 -8.55
CA THR A 47 -27.38 -21.35 -8.66
C THR A 47 -26.56 -20.52 -9.64
N LYS A 48 -27.12 -20.15 -10.80
CA LYS A 48 -26.43 -19.28 -11.78
C LYS A 48 -26.16 -17.89 -11.20
N THR A 49 -27.11 -17.29 -10.49
CA THR A 49 -26.94 -15.97 -9.87
C THR A 49 -25.93 -16.02 -8.74
N LEU A 50 -25.94 -17.07 -7.91
CA LEU A 50 -24.97 -17.27 -6.84
C LEU A 50 -23.56 -17.44 -7.42
N ALA A 51 -23.39 -18.30 -8.42
CA ALA A 51 -22.11 -18.46 -9.12
C ALA A 51 -21.61 -17.17 -9.78
N ARG A 52 -22.52 -16.34 -10.33
CA ARG A 52 -22.16 -15.02 -10.86
C ARG A 52 -21.74 -14.06 -9.74
N GLY A 53 -22.45 -14.06 -8.62
CA GLY A 53 -22.11 -13.28 -7.43
C GLY A 53 -20.70 -13.60 -6.92
N LEU A 54 -20.39 -14.89 -6.71
CA LEU A 54 -19.07 -15.35 -6.28
C LEU A 54 -17.95 -14.93 -7.25
N ARG A 55 -18.19 -15.02 -8.56
CA ARG A 55 -17.21 -14.55 -9.56
C ARG A 55 -16.98 -13.04 -9.49
N ASN A 56 -18.04 -12.25 -9.35
CA ASN A 56 -17.95 -10.80 -9.23
C ASN A 56 -17.19 -10.41 -7.96
N GLU A 57 -17.48 -11.06 -6.84
CA GLU A 57 -16.77 -10.85 -5.57
C GLU A 57 -15.29 -11.21 -5.70
N THR A 58 -14.98 -12.36 -6.30
CA THR A 58 -13.58 -12.78 -6.55
C THR A 58 -12.85 -11.77 -7.44
N ALA A 59 -13.52 -11.26 -8.48
CA ALA A 59 -12.94 -10.24 -9.36
C ALA A 59 -12.67 -8.92 -8.62
N ALA A 60 -13.60 -8.48 -7.76
CA ALA A 60 -13.45 -7.29 -6.93
C ALA A 60 -12.27 -7.45 -5.96
N ILE A 61 -12.16 -8.59 -5.27
CA ILE A 61 -11.03 -8.90 -4.37
C ILE A 61 -9.69 -8.83 -5.12
N ARG A 62 -9.61 -9.36 -6.35
CA ARG A 62 -8.38 -9.28 -7.16
C ARG A 62 -8.03 -7.85 -7.54
N GLN A 63 -9.02 -7.04 -7.90
CA GLN A 63 -8.79 -5.64 -8.24
C GLN A 63 -8.26 -4.86 -7.02
N GLU A 64 -8.88 -5.06 -5.86
CA GLU A 64 -8.43 -4.48 -4.60
C GLU A 64 -6.99 -4.92 -4.25
N CYS A 65 -6.70 -6.22 -4.35
CA CYS A 65 -5.35 -6.74 -4.09
C CYS A 65 -4.29 -6.10 -5.00
N ARG A 66 -4.62 -5.83 -6.27
CA ARG A 66 -3.69 -5.14 -7.20
C ARG A 66 -3.42 -3.70 -6.78
N LEU A 67 -4.46 -2.97 -6.38
CA LEU A 67 -4.31 -1.58 -5.93
C LEU A 67 -3.46 -1.50 -4.66
N ILE A 68 -3.77 -2.33 -3.67
CA ILE A 68 -2.99 -2.40 -2.43
C ILE A 68 -1.54 -2.81 -2.75
N GLU A 69 -1.33 -3.81 -3.61
CA GLU A 69 0.01 -4.24 -4.01
C GLU A 69 0.83 -3.10 -4.66
N GLN A 70 0.23 -2.30 -5.54
CA GLN A 70 0.88 -1.15 -6.16
C GLN A 70 1.32 -0.12 -5.11
N THR A 71 0.43 0.25 -4.19
CA THR A 71 0.74 1.19 -3.10
C THR A 71 1.84 0.65 -2.19
N MET A 72 1.80 -0.64 -1.86
CA MET A 72 2.81 -1.27 -1.01
C MET A 72 4.18 -1.37 -1.70
N LEU A 73 4.23 -1.52 -3.02
CA LEU A 73 5.50 -1.46 -3.78
C LEU A 73 6.10 -0.05 -3.77
N GLN A 74 5.27 0.99 -3.80
CA GLN A 74 5.71 2.37 -3.63
C GLN A 74 6.27 2.60 -2.22
N LEU A 75 5.58 2.11 -1.19
CA LEU A 75 6.10 2.15 0.18
C LEU A 75 7.41 1.39 0.35
N GLU A 76 7.54 0.21 -0.23
CA GLU A 76 8.80 -0.56 -0.18
C GLU A 76 9.93 0.19 -0.88
N SER A 77 9.64 0.83 -2.02
CA SER A 77 10.60 1.70 -2.70
C SER A 77 10.98 2.88 -1.81
N LEU A 78 10.02 3.52 -1.15
CA LEU A 78 10.27 4.63 -0.24
C LEU A 78 11.16 4.18 0.93
N ALA A 79 10.82 3.07 1.57
CA ALA A 79 11.55 2.46 2.69
C ALA A 79 13.03 2.21 2.40
N LYS A 80 13.39 1.95 1.13
CA LYS A 80 14.79 1.76 0.69
C LYS A 80 15.61 3.05 0.70
N HIS A 81 14.96 4.21 0.64
CA HIS A 81 15.60 5.52 0.57
C HIS A 81 15.46 6.31 1.89
N PHE A 82 14.93 5.72 2.97
CA PHE A 82 14.78 6.42 4.24
C PHE A 82 16.10 6.84 4.91
N PHE A 83 17.23 6.20 4.59
CA PHE A 83 18.56 6.64 5.04
C PHE A 83 18.94 8.02 4.53
N VAL A 84 18.59 8.26 3.27
CA VAL A 84 18.74 9.53 2.59
C VAL A 84 17.92 10.58 3.32
N PHE A 85 16.62 10.30 3.55
CA PHE A 85 15.72 11.20 4.28
C PHE A 85 16.15 11.47 5.73
N LEU A 86 16.72 10.47 6.42
CA LEU A 86 17.24 10.64 7.78
C LEU A 86 18.44 11.59 7.83
N ARG A 87 19.23 11.72 6.76
CA ARG A 87 20.30 12.73 6.68
C ARG A 87 19.76 14.15 6.50
N LEU A 88 18.67 14.30 5.74
CA LEU A 88 17.99 15.59 5.51
C LEU A 88 17.35 16.15 6.76
N ALA A 89 16.75 15.26 7.56
CA ALA A 89 16.21 15.62 8.84
C ALA A 89 17.31 16.15 9.77
N VAL A 90 18.50 15.55 9.75
CA VAL A 90 19.62 16.00 10.61
C VAL A 90 20.15 17.37 10.20
N THR A 91 20.14 17.74 8.92
CA THR A 91 20.55 19.08 8.47
C THR A 91 19.49 20.14 8.76
N ARG A 92 18.20 19.83 8.59
CA ARG A 92 17.07 20.75 8.85
C ARG A 92 16.70 20.90 10.33
N PHE A 93 16.77 19.84 11.15
CA PHE A 93 16.44 19.88 12.58
C PHE A 93 17.62 20.34 13.46
N GLN A 94 18.80 20.60 12.88
CA GLN A 94 19.92 21.25 13.58
C GLN A 94 19.94 22.76 13.40
N GLU A 95 19.11 23.34 12.52
CA GLU A 95 18.86 24.77 12.60
C GLU A 95 18.10 25.05 13.91
N PRO A 96 18.68 25.81 14.85
CA PRO A 96 17.90 26.27 15.99
C PRO A 96 16.74 27.08 15.40
N SER A 97 15.52 26.58 15.60
CA SER A 97 14.32 27.39 15.45
C SER A 97 14.61 28.73 16.11
N PRO A 98 14.52 29.87 15.38
CA PRO A 98 14.59 31.16 16.02
C PRO A 98 13.31 31.28 16.84
N MET A 99 13.33 30.73 18.07
CA MET A 99 12.39 31.10 19.09
C MET A 99 12.57 32.59 19.31
N SER A 100 11.63 33.31 18.72
CA SER A 100 11.24 34.67 19.06
C SER A 100 11.34 34.89 20.57
N LYS A 101 12.36 35.62 20.99
CA LYS A 101 12.27 36.42 22.20
C LYS A 101 11.20 37.49 21.93
N PRO A 102 10.19 37.66 22.79
CA PRO A 102 9.38 38.87 22.72
C PRO A 102 10.27 40.02 23.22
N ASP A 103 10.25 41.13 22.49
CA ASP A 103 10.46 42.51 22.94
C ASP A 103 11.23 43.32 21.90
N SER A 104 10.48 43.95 20.98
CA SER A 104 10.53 45.39 20.68
C SER A 104 9.71 45.69 19.41
N PRO A 105 8.93 46.79 19.39
CA PRO A 105 8.07 47.12 18.25
C PRO A 105 8.88 47.90 17.21
N GLY A 106 8.90 47.40 15.97
CA GLY A 106 9.38 48.19 14.85
C GLY A 106 9.89 47.35 13.70
N GLN A 107 9.35 47.66 12.52
CA GLN A 107 9.77 47.23 11.19
C GLN A 107 9.25 45.87 10.72
N ALA A 108 8.06 45.95 10.13
CA ALA A 108 7.66 45.10 9.02
C ALA A 108 8.70 45.19 7.89
N THR A 109 9.37 44.09 7.61
CA THR A 109 9.90 43.81 6.26
C THR A 109 9.39 42.43 5.86
N GLN A 110 8.45 42.46 4.91
CA GLN A 110 7.95 41.29 4.21
C GLN A 110 9.12 40.63 3.47
N HIS A 111 9.54 39.44 3.91
CA HIS A 111 10.31 38.57 3.04
C HIS A 111 9.34 37.82 2.14
N ALA A 112 9.28 38.29 0.90
CA ALA A 112 8.61 37.65 -0.21
C ALA A 112 9.09 36.19 -0.33
N ALA A 113 8.15 35.27 -0.21
CA ALA A 113 8.32 33.90 -0.67
C ALA A 113 8.49 33.93 -2.20
N THR A 114 9.73 34.05 -2.65
CA THR A 114 10.10 33.77 -4.04
C THR A 114 9.81 32.29 -4.27
N LYS A 115 8.71 32.02 -4.98
CA LYS A 115 8.44 30.70 -5.57
C LYS A 115 9.67 30.31 -6.37
N PRO A 116 10.31 29.15 -6.13
CA PRO A 116 11.36 28.70 -7.01
C PRO A 116 10.75 28.40 -8.39
N ASP A 117 11.44 28.84 -9.43
CA ASP A 117 11.09 28.59 -10.83
C ASP A 117 10.94 27.08 -11.06
N ARG A 118 9.70 26.63 -11.22
CA ARG A 118 9.34 25.23 -11.57
C ARG A 118 10.06 24.74 -12.82
N GLU A 119 10.46 25.66 -13.69
CA GLU A 119 11.16 25.37 -14.94
C GLU A 119 12.57 24.80 -14.73
N HIS A 120 13.28 25.19 -13.66
CA HIS A 120 14.62 24.65 -13.35
C HIS A 120 14.58 23.23 -12.81
N ILE A 121 13.50 22.86 -12.10
CA ILE A 121 13.29 21.51 -11.59
C ILE A 121 12.98 20.55 -12.74
N ASP A 122 12.18 20.99 -13.70
CA ASP A 122 11.90 20.21 -14.92
C ASP A 122 13.14 20.10 -15.83
N GLU A 123 13.97 21.13 -15.94
CA GLU A 123 15.25 21.09 -16.66
C GLU A 123 16.22 20.08 -16.03
N ALA A 124 16.32 20.05 -14.69
CA ALA A 124 17.15 19.10 -13.96
C ALA A 124 16.64 17.63 -14.03
N LEU A 125 15.33 17.44 -14.25
CA LEU A 125 14.67 16.13 -14.31
C LEU A 125 14.41 15.62 -15.74
N ARG A 126 14.69 16.41 -16.78
CA ARG A 126 14.40 16.13 -18.20
C ARG A 126 15.22 15.02 -18.86
N VAL A 127 16.19 14.42 -18.17
CA VAL A 127 16.95 13.29 -18.71
C VAL A 127 16.41 11.99 -18.12
N LEU A 128 15.68 11.21 -18.94
CA LEU A 128 15.48 9.78 -18.70
C LEU A 128 16.86 9.12 -18.65
N PRO A 129 17.45 8.95 -17.45
CA PRO A 129 16.89 8.06 -16.44
C PRO A 129 16.86 8.65 -15.02
N ALA A 130 16.04 9.67 -14.75
CA ALA A 130 15.91 10.33 -13.46
C ALA A 130 15.71 9.39 -12.25
N LYS A 131 14.91 8.31 -12.39
CA LYS A 131 14.71 7.32 -11.31
C LYS A 131 15.97 6.49 -10.99
N HIS A 132 16.77 6.16 -12.01
CA HIS A 132 18.03 5.43 -11.82
C HIS A 132 19.15 6.36 -11.36
N ALA A 133 19.17 7.61 -11.85
CA ALA A 133 20.11 8.63 -11.42
C ALA A 133 19.88 8.98 -9.95
N PHE A 134 18.63 9.21 -9.53
CA PHE A 134 18.28 9.45 -8.13
C PHE A 134 18.55 8.22 -7.25
N GLY A 135 18.14 7.02 -7.67
CA GLY A 135 18.45 5.79 -6.93
C GLY A 135 19.95 5.51 -6.81
N LYS A 136 20.75 5.87 -7.82
CA LYS A 136 22.22 5.76 -7.78
C LYS A 136 22.82 6.82 -6.86
N LEU A 137 22.35 8.07 -6.93
CA LEU A 137 22.74 9.16 -6.04
C LEU A 137 22.46 8.80 -4.57
N CYS A 138 21.27 8.26 -4.28
CA CYS A 138 20.91 7.75 -2.97
C CYS A 138 21.84 6.64 -2.47
N ARG A 139 22.17 5.65 -3.32
CA ARG A 139 23.12 4.58 -2.96
C ARG A 139 24.53 5.11 -2.72
N GLN A 140 24.97 6.08 -3.51
CA GLN A 140 26.28 6.73 -3.34
C GLN A 140 26.31 7.54 -2.04
N ALA A 141 25.23 8.27 -1.75
CA ALA A 141 25.07 8.96 -0.47
C ALA A 141 25.07 7.95 0.69
N ASP A 142 24.34 6.84 0.61
CA ASP A 142 24.32 5.77 1.62
C ASP A 142 25.72 5.15 1.82
N ALA A 143 26.53 5.07 0.77
CA ALA A 143 27.92 4.62 0.82
C ALA A 143 28.88 5.66 1.43
N GLY A 144 28.41 6.88 1.70
CA GLY A 144 29.19 7.94 2.34
C GLY A 144 29.89 8.90 1.37
N ASP A 145 29.54 8.90 0.08
CA ASP A 145 30.12 9.82 -0.90
C ASP A 145 29.71 11.28 -0.60
N PRO A 146 30.67 12.17 -0.26
CA PRO A 146 30.37 13.55 0.15
C PRO A 146 29.75 14.40 -0.96
N GLU A 147 30.09 14.17 -2.24
CA GLU A 147 29.51 14.94 -3.35
C GLU A 147 28.08 14.47 -3.66
N ALA A 148 27.82 13.16 -3.53
CA ALA A 148 26.48 12.62 -3.61
C ALA A 148 25.58 13.12 -2.47
N ILE A 149 26.14 13.27 -1.26
CA ILE A 149 25.45 13.88 -0.11
C ILE A 149 25.11 15.35 -0.41
N ARG A 150 26.10 16.14 -0.87
CA ARG A 150 25.91 17.57 -1.17
C ARG A 150 24.84 17.83 -2.22
N ARG A 151 24.87 17.10 -3.35
CA ARG A 151 23.86 17.21 -4.41
C ARG A 151 22.47 16.79 -3.95
N LEU A 152 22.43 15.85 -3.03
CA LEU A 152 21.19 15.38 -2.47
C LEU A 152 20.63 16.44 -1.51
N ASP A 153 21.45 17.06 -0.65
CA ASP A 153 21.06 18.21 0.17
C ASP A 153 20.49 19.36 -0.69
N GLU A 154 21.14 19.71 -1.81
CA GLU A 154 20.64 20.73 -2.77
C GLU A 154 19.25 20.38 -3.35
N LEU A 155 19.04 19.13 -3.76
CA LEU A 155 17.74 18.66 -4.30
C LEU A 155 16.63 18.74 -3.26
N ILE A 156 16.98 18.62 -1.98
CA ILE A 156 16.01 18.63 -0.88
C ILE A 156 15.71 20.03 -0.39
N GLU A 157 16.68 20.95 -0.44
CA GLU A 157 16.39 22.37 -0.27
C GLU A 157 15.35 22.87 -1.26
N GLN A 158 15.38 22.33 -2.49
CA GLN A 158 14.47 22.69 -3.57
C GLN A 158 13.09 22.01 -3.49
N ALA A 159 12.90 21.03 -2.60
CA ALA A 159 11.69 20.21 -2.57
C ALA A 159 11.17 19.94 -1.14
N PRO A 160 10.73 20.99 -0.40
CA PRO A 160 10.23 20.87 0.97
C PRO A 160 8.96 19.99 1.09
N GLU A 161 8.18 19.89 0.01
CA GLU A 161 6.91 19.13 -0.08
C GLU A 161 7.11 17.59 -0.07
N ILE A 162 8.36 17.11 -0.14
CA ILE A 162 8.65 15.67 -0.20
C ILE A 162 8.23 14.96 1.09
N LEU A 163 8.47 15.56 2.26
CA LEU A 163 8.09 14.94 3.55
C LEU A 163 6.58 14.84 3.70
N GLU A 164 5.83 15.86 3.26
CA GLU A 164 4.36 15.82 3.23
C GLU A 164 3.85 14.75 2.27
N SER A 165 4.43 14.67 1.07
CA SER A 165 4.11 13.64 0.06
C SER A 165 4.39 12.23 0.58
N MET A 166 5.45 12.04 1.38
CA MET A 166 5.76 10.78 2.05
C MET A 166 4.72 10.41 3.10
N ALA A 167 4.38 11.37 3.98
CA ALA A 167 3.36 11.17 5.01
C ALA A 167 1.99 10.83 4.38
N ASP A 168 1.64 11.48 3.27
CA ASP A 168 0.44 11.17 2.52
C ASP A 168 0.46 9.76 1.93
N LEU A 169 1.57 9.34 1.32
CA LEU A 169 1.71 7.97 0.81
C LEU A 169 1.55 6.93 1.92
N ILE A 170 2.15 7.16 3.11
CA ILE A 170 2.00 6.31 4.29
C ILE A 170 0.52 6.26 4.72
N ARG A 171 -0.14 7.40 4.81
CA ARG A 171 -1.55 7.52 5.17
C ARG A 171 -2.46 6.79 4.18
N PHE A 172 -2.23 6.94 2.88
CA PHE A 172 -2.99 6.24 1.83
C PHE A 172 -2.80 4.74 1.91
N ALA A 173 -1.56 4.26 2.12
CA ALA A 173 -1.29 2.84 2.27
C ALA A 173 -1.95 2.25 3.53
N LYS A 174 -1.85 2.95 4.66
CA LYS A 174 -2.50 2.58 5.93
C LYS A 174 -4.01 2.41 5.72
N GLN A 175 -4.66 3.39 5.09
CA GLN A 175 -6.08 3.32 4.79
C GLN A 175 -6.43 2.18 3.82
N ALA A 176 -5.64 1.98 2.77
CA ALA A 176 -5.87 0.94 1.78
C ALA A 176 -5.78 -0.47 2.40
N VAL A 177 -4.75 -0.73 3.21
CA VAL A 177 -4.58 -2.01 3.90
C VAL A 177 -5.67 -2.23 4.95
N LEU A 178 -6.02 -1.20 5.73
CA LEU A 178 -7.10 -1.28 6.72
C LEU A 178 -8.47 -1.56 6.08
N ARG A 179 -8.78 -0.92 4.96
CA ARG A 179 -10.01 -1.20 4.20
C ARG A 179 -10.00 -2.63 3.66
N GLY A 180 -8.89 -3.05 3.05
CA GLY A 180 -8.77 -4.38 2.44
C GLY A 180 -8.79 -5.54 3.43
N ILE A 181 -8.29 -5.35 4.65
CA ILE A 181 -8.39 -6.38 5.69
C ILE A 181 -9.77 -6.39 6.37
N SER A 182 -10.46 -5.25 6.44
CA SER A 182 -11.76 -5.13 7.11
C SER A 182 -12.96 -5.41 6.22
N ARG A 183 -12.79 -5.44 4.89
CA ARG A 183 -13.89 -5.65 3.92
C ARG A 183 -15.12 -4.78 4.26
N GLU A 184 -14.86 -3.51 4.54
CA GLU A 184 -15.87 -2.50 4.90
C GLU A 184 -16.61 -2.73 6.24
N SER A 185 -16.23 -3.74 7.03
CA SER A 185 -16.76 -3.92 8.39
C SER A 185 -16.26 -2.85 9.35
N VAL A 186 -17.18 -2.04 9.88
CA VAL A 186 -16.86 -0.96 10.83
C VAL A 186 -16.21 -1.52 12.10
N VAL A 187 -16.73 -2.62 12.64
CA VAL A 187 -16.21 -3.25 13.86
C VAL A 187 -14.79 -3.78 13.63
N PHE A 188 -14.59 -4.48 12.51
CA PHE A 188 -13.29 -5.04 12.19
C PHE A 188 -12.26 -3.95 11.85
N SER A 189 -12.69 -2.88 11.17
CA SER A 189 -11.84 -1.72 10.88
C SER A 189 -11.35 -1.03 12.16
N LYS A 190 -12.23 -0.84 13.16
CA LYS A 190 -11.84 -0.31 14.48
C LYS A 190 -10.85 -1.25 15.19
N ALA A 191 -11.12 -2.54 15.20
CA ALA A 191 -10.23 -3.53 15.82
C ALA A 191 -8.84 -3.57 15.16
N MET A 192 -8.79 -3.53 13.83
CA MET A 192 -7.52 -3.53 13.09
C MET A 192 -6.77 -2.21 13.22
N THR A 193 -7.47 -1.08 13.32
CA THR A 193 -6.87 0.22 13.61
C THR A 193 -6.21 0.22 15.00
N ALA A 194 -6.91 -0.27 16.02
CA ALA A 194 -6.35 -0.40 17.37
C ALA A 194 -5.15 -1.36 17.40
N LYS A 195 -5.24 -2.50 16.71
CA LYS A 195 -4.12 -3.44 16.59
C LYS A 195 -2.90 -2.81 15.90
N LEU A 196 -3.13 -2.04 14.84
CA LEU A 196 -2.08 -1.33 14.15
C LEU A 196 -1.43 -0.28 15.05
N GLN A 197 -2.21 0.49 15.81
CA GLN A 197 -1.69 1.45 16.78
C GLN A 197 -0.81 0.77 17.83
N VAL A 198 -1.26 -0.35 18.42
CA VAL A 198 -0.46 -1.10 19.39
C VAL A 198 0.86 -1.61 18.79
N LEU A 199 0.85 -2.01 17.51
CA LEU A 199 2.07 -2.41 16.81
C LEU A 199 3.01 -1.22 16.58
N GLU A 200 2.47 -0.08 16.16
CA GLU A 200 3.22 1.17 15.99
C GLU A 200 3.87 1.60 17.31
N ASP A 201 3.10 1.66 18.39
CA ASP A 201 3.57 2.03 19.73
C ASP A 201 4.66 1.09 20.22
N ARG A 202 4.50 -0.22 19.98
CA ARG A 202 5.51 -1.23 20.32
C ARG A 202 6.83 -1.03 19.56
N ILE A 203 6.77 -0.72 18.27
CA ILE A 203 7.98 -0.47 17.46
C ILE A 203 8.60 0.88 17.84
N LYS A 204 7.77 1.88 18.14
CA LYS A 204 8.19 3.21 18.59
C LYS A 204 8.91 3.16 19.95
N ALA A 205 8.50 2.29 20.86
CA ALA A 205 9.16 2.10 22.14
C ALA A 205 10.65 1.69 22.04
N ASP A 206 11.10 1.09 20.93
CA ASP A 206 12.46 0.60 20.75
C ASP A 206 13.48 1.70 20.33
N HIS A 207 13.00 2.92 20.07
CA HIS A 207 13.81 4.05 19.63
C HIS A 207 13.40 5.38 20.28
N VAL A 208 14.33 6.33 20.27
CA VAL A 208 14.10 7.70 20.77
C VAL A 208 13.33 8.49 19.71
N GLU A 209 12.47 9.42 20.13
CA GLU A 209 11.72 10.34 19.26
C GLU A 209 12.60 10.86 18.10
N ASP A 210 12.27 10.39 16.90
CA ASP A 210 12.97 10.65 15.65
C ASP A 210 11.91 10.54 14.54
N PRO A 211 11.45 11.67 13.96
CA PRO A 211 10.32 11.69 13.04
C PRO A 211 10.48 10.74 11.84
N ILE A 212 11.72 10.47 11.44
CA ILE A 212 12.02 9.58 10.31
C ILE A 212 11.91 8.11 10.73
N LEU A 213 12.36 7.78 11.95
CA LEU A 213 12.16 6.45 12.51
C LEU A 213 10.68 6.20 12.86
N ASP A 214 9.93 7.23 13.26
CA ASP A 214 8.48 7.16 13.48
C ASP A 214 7.73 6.80 12.20
N MET A 215 8.03 7.50 11.09
CA MET A 215 7.47 7.17 9.78
C MET A 215 7.85 5.75 9.34
N MET A 216 9.09 5.31 9.58
CA MET A 216 9.49 3.94 9.26
C MET A 216 8.81 2.90 10.14
N ALA A 217 8.59 3.19 11.41
CA ALA A 217 7.85 2.31 12.31
C ALA A 217 6.41 2.11 11.82
N GLU A 218 5.78 3.18 11.33
CA GLU A 218 4.45 3.11 10.68
C GLU A 218 4.48 2.24 9.43
N ILE A 219 5.48 2.41 8.55
CA ILE A 219 5.63 1.57 7.36
C ILE A 219 5.83 0.09 7.72
N VAL A 220 6.62 -0.22 8.75
CA VAL A 220 6.79 -1.59 9.28
C VAL A 220 5.44 -2.14 9.74
N ALA A 221 4.69 -1.38 10.54
CA ALA A 221 3.38 -1.80 11.05
C ALA A 221 2.37 -2.03 9.91
N ILE A 222 2.31 -1.15 8.92
CA ILE A 222 1.45 -1.29 7.72
C ILE A 222 1.84 -2.54 6.94
N SER A 223 3.13 -2.78 6.73
CA SER A 223 3.60 -3.97 5.99
C SER A 223 3.32 -5.28 6.73
N HIS A 224 3.37 -5.28 8.07
CA HIS A 224 2.93 -6.41 8.88
C HIS A 224 1.43 -6.69 8.70
N LEU A 225 0.60 -5.63 8.71
CA LEU A 225 -0.82 -5.75 8.52
C LEU A 225 -1.18 -6.25 7.10
N ASP A 226 -0.45 -5.82 6.07
CA ASP A 226 -0.59 -6.35 4.70
C ASP A 226 -0.22 -7.84 4.61
N ALA A 227 0.84 -8.26 5.30
CA ALA A 227 1.20 -9.68 5.40
C ALA A 227 0.07 -10.50 6.05
N MET A 228 -0.49 -10.01 7.15
CA MET A 228 -1.66 -10.63 7.78
C MET A 228 -2.88 -10.68 6.85
N ARG A 229 -3.18 -9.58 6.15
CA ARG A 229 -4.28 -9.50 5.19
C ARG A 229 -4.16 -10.56 4.10
N CYS A 230 -2.99 -10.69 3.48
CA CYS A 230 -2.74 -11.72 2.48
C CYS A 230 -2.91 -13.13 3.07
N ALA A 231 -2.40 -13.38 4.29
CA ALA A 231 -2.53 -14.68 4.94
C ALA A 231 -4.00 -15.03 5.23
N LEU A 232 -4.80 -14.08 5.72
CA LEU A 232 -6.24 -14.27 5.92
C LEU A 232 -6.98 -14.53 4.59
N LEU A 233 -6.57 -13.88 3.50
CA LEU A 233 -7.12 -14.17 2.18
C LEU A 233 -6.85 -15.61 1.75
N ALA A 234 -5.64 -16.13 1.99
CA ALA A 234 -5.30 -17.51 1.66
C ALA A 234 -6.10 -18.54 2.49
N LEU A 235 -6.45 -18.21 3.73
CA LEU A 235 -7.25 -19.08 4.61
C LEU A 235 -8.73 -19.16 4.22
N ASN A 236 -9.27 -18.20 3.48
CA ASN A 236 -10.69 -18.18 3.11
C ASN A 236 -11.10 -19.29 2.12
N GLY A 237 -10.15 -20.06 1.60
CA GLY A 237 -10.39 -21.13 0.64
C GLY A 237 -10.77 -20.60 -0.74
N HIS A 238 -10.29 -21.26 -1.79
CA HIS A 238 -10.58 -20.87 -3.17
C HIS A 238 -11.04 -22.08 -3.98
N GLU A 239 -12.12 -21.90 -4.74
CA GLU A 239 -12.69 -22.95 -5.58
C GLU A 239 -11.75 -23.39 -6.72
N SER A 240 -10.84 -22.50 -7.15
CA SER A 240 -9.91 -22.77 -8.24
C SER A 240 -8.46 -22.80 -7.78
N LYS A 241 -7.70 -23.78 -8.27
CA LYS A 241 -6.25 -23.90 -8.03
C LYS A 241 -5.49 -22.65 -8.48
N THR A 242 -5.88 -22.07 -9.62
CA THR A 242 -5.26 -20.85 -10.14
C THR A 242 -5.36 -19.66 -9.19
N ASP A 243 -6.49 -19.56 -8.47
CA ASP A 243 -6.70 -18.46 -7.52
C ASP A 243 -5.96 -18.70 -6.22
N ALA A 244 -5.95 -19.95 -5.74
CA ALA A 244 -5.13 -20.37 -4.62
C ALA A 244 -3.64 -20.08 -4.88
N ASP A 245 -3.11 -20.46 -6.05
CA ASP A 245 -1.71 -20.20 -6.42
C ASP A 245 -1.41 -18.70 -6.51
N HIS A 246 -2.34 -17.90 -7.05
CA HIS A 246 -2.19 -16.44 -7.13
C HIS A 246 -2.12 -15.80 -5.73
N ILE A 247 -3.01 -16.22 -4.83
CA ILE A 247 -3.10 -15.66 -3.47
C ILE A 247 -1.92 -16.13 -2.62
N GLN A 248 -1.47 -17.37 -2.78
CA GLN A 248 -0.24 -17.82 -2.13
C GLN A 248 0.97 -16.97 -2.55
N ARG A 249 1.12 -16.66 -3.84
CA ARG A 249 2.18 -15.74 -4.30
C ARG A 249 2.03 -14.33 -3.74
N LEU A 250 0.82 -13.86 -3.45
CA LEU A 250 0.60 -12.58 -2.78
C LEU A 250 1.08 -12.64 -1.32
N VAL A 251 0.81 -13.73 -0.60
CA VAL A 251 1.35 -13.97 0.75
C VAL A 251 2.87 -13.97 0.73
N ASP A 252 3.49 -14.74 -0.16
CA ASP A 252 4.95 -14.86 -0.22
C ASP A 252 5.61 -13.51 -0.55
N ARG A 253 4.95 -12.68 -1.37
CA ARG A 253 5.43 -11.32 -1.70
C ARG A 253 5.26 -10.36 -0.52
N SER A 254 4.10 -10.36 0.15
CA SER A 254 3.87 -9.45 1.29
C SER A 254 4.75 -9.80 2.49
N VAL A 255 4.96 -11.08 2.79
CA VAL A 255 5.88 -11.53 3.84
C VAL A 255 7.32 -11.13 3.54
N ARG A 256 7.81 -11.38 2.31
CA ARG A 256 9.16 -10.94 1.92
C ARG A 256 9.34 -9.44 2.01
N ARG A 257 8.32 -8.67 1.59
CA ARG A 257 8.32 -7.21 1.71
C ARG A 257 8.39 -6.76 3.17
N PHE A 258 7.54 -7.32 4.03
CA PHE A 258 7.55 -7.04 5.47
C PHE A 258 8.93 -7.29 6.08
N VAL A 259 9.52 -8.46 5.83
CA VAL A 259 10.86 -8.81 6.33
C VAL A 259 11.92 -7.82 5.83
N GLY A 260 11.89 -7.46 4.54
CA GLY A 260 12.84 -6.48 3.98
C GLY A 260 12.69 -5.08 4.58
N ILE A 261 11.47 -4.60 4.76
CA ILE A 261 11.18 -3.30 5.40
C ILE A 261 11.63 -3.32 6.87
N GLN A 262 11.33 -4.38 7.60
CA GLN A 262 11.76 -4.54 9.00
C GLN A 262 13.29 -4.53 9.13
N GLN A 263 14.00 -5.22 8.23
CA GLN A 263 15.47 -5.19 8.18
C GLN A 263 16.02 -3.79 7.87
N ASN A 264 15.37 -3.03 6.98
CA ASN A 264 15.76 -1.63 6.71
C ASN A 264 15.58 -0.76 7.96
N TYR A 265 14.44 -0.89 8.64
CA TYR A 265 14.16 -0.19 9.89
C TYR A 265 15.20 -0.50 10.97
N GLN A 266 15.53 -1.77 11.19
CA GLN A 266 16.54 -2.17 12.17
C GLN A 266 17.92 -1.57 11.86
N ARG A 267 18.31 -1.56 10.58
CA ARG A 267 19.56 -0.90 10.14
C ARG A 267 19.54 0.61 10.43
N LEU A 268 18.42 1.29 10.15
CA LEU A 268 18.22 2.72 10.40
C LEU A 268 18.32 3.04 11.90
N ALA A 269 17.60 2.28 12.72
CA ALA A 269 17.60 2.45 14.17
C ALA A 269 19.00 2.26 14.77
N TRP A 270 19.76 1.26 14.30
CA TRP A 270 21.13 1.02 14.74
C TRP A 270 22.08 2.17 14.36
N GLN A 271 22.00 2.68 13.12
CA GLN A 271 22.83 3.79 12.68
C GLN A 271 22.49 5.11 13.41
N SER A 272 21.21 5.40 13.66
CA SER A 272 20.80 6.59 14.43
C SER A 272 21.41 6.55 15.84
N LYS A 273 21.38 5.38 16.51
CA LYS A 273 22.04 5.16 17.81
C LYS A 273 23.56 5.41 17.73
N SER A 274 24.23 4.88 16.70
CA SER A 274 25.69 5.05 16.50
C SER A 274 26.09 6.52 16.26
N ARG A 275 25.40 7.24 15.38
CA ARG A 275 25.68 8.67 15.09
C ARG A 275 25.55 9.54 16.35
N ARG A 276 24.54 9.30 17.18
CA ARG A 276 24.35 10.05 18.43
C ARG A 276 25.43 9.77 19.47
N ALA A 277 25.94 8.53 19.55
CA ALA A 277 27.06 8.19 20.43
C ALA A 277 28.32 9.00 20.05
N VAL A 278 28.60 9.11 18.75
CA VAL A 278 29.72 9.93 18.23
C VAL A 278 29.50 11.43 18.52
N ALA A 279 28.29 11.94 18.33
CA ALA A 279 27.97 13.35 18.61
C ALA A 279 28.08 13.70 20.11
N ARG A 280 27.65 12.81 21.01
CA ARG A 280 27.79 13.00 22.47
C ARG A 280 29.25 12.96 22.93
N SER A 281 30.08 12.11 22.31
CA SER A 281 31.53 12.06 22.58
C SER A 281 32.27 13.31 22.12
N ARG A 282 31.77 14.03 21.09
CA ARG A 282 32.36 15.30 20.63
C ARG A 282 31.99 16.50 21.50
N LYS A 283 30.83 16.48 22.17
CA LYS A 283 30.40 17.58 23.07
C LYS A 283 31.01 17.50 24.49
N THR A 284 31.75 16.45 24.79
CA THR A 284 32.38 16.19 26.10
C THR A 284 33.90 16.42 26.10
N LYS A 285 34.42 17.05 25.04
CA LYS A 285 35.78 17.62 24.97
C LYS A 285 35.68 19.12 24.79
#